data_AF-A0A4U7F6U6-F1
#
_entry.id   AF-A0A4U7F6U6-F1
#
_cell.length_a   1.000
_cell.length_b   1.000
_cell.length_c   1.000
_cell.angle_alpha   90.00
_cell.angle_beta   90.00
_cell.angle_gamma   90.00
#
_symmetry.space_group_name_H-M   'P 1'
#
loop_
_entity.id
_entity.type
_entity.pdbx_description
1 polymer ?
#
loop_
_entity_poly.entity_id
_entity_poly.type
_entity_poly.pdbx_seq_one_letter_code
_entity_poly.pdbx_strand_id
1 'polypeptide(L)'
;MSGGETGDDDAGATSTEEFDLDLVALEEGRRTIDKQNEILNNIDDKAARILRINLVIVGLILTGLSVATGTGGQGDPVQEVLPDVINIYTELGLFALLLSTGVAALTYTASALRIGVTGGSLRRIVFEGDTPDRKRLRGLTRSYSKWIEQNYRTNAYNAPFATLTLIFLVSAVVLFTLGGIETIRTVQWYENAVALVFIIIYIALTGIKGQVQRYLRLRGEH
;
A
#
# COMPACT_ATOMS: atom_id res chain seq x y z
N MET A 1 -3.78 66.76 35.43
CA MET A 1 -3.78 66.57 33.97
C MET A 1 -2.84 65.43 33.65
N SER A 2 -3.34 64.44 32.87
CA SER A 2 -2.61 63.43 32.08
C SER A 2 -1.75 62.43 32.88
N GLY A 3 -1.82 61.12 32.69
CA GLY A 3 -2.55 60.31 31.72
C GLY A 3 -1.98 58.89 31.91
N GLY A 4 -2.82 57.96 32.35
CA GLY A 4 -2.48 56.54 32.42
C GLY A 4 -3.14 55.85 31.24
N GLU A 5 -2.34 55.19 30.41
CA GLU A 5 -2.78 54.28 29.35
C GLU A 5 -1.54 53.61 28.75
N THR A 6 -1.15 52.45 29.28
CA THR A 6 -0.30 51.46 28.58
C THR A 6 -0.49 50.12 29.28
N GLY A 7 -1.32 49.23 28.75
CA GLY A 7 -1.48 47.90 29.34
C GLY A 7 -2.37 46.91 28.60
N ASP A 8 -3.30 47.36 27.74
CA ASP A 8 -4.32 46.47 27.15
C ASP A 8 -4.04 46.03 25.70
N ASP A 9 -3.10 46.66 24.99
CA ASP A 9 -2.88 46.37 23.56
C ASP A 9 -2.12 45.05 23.30
N ASP A 10 -1.31 44.57 24.26
CA ASP A 10 -0.44 43.40 24.04
C ASP A 10 -1.18 42.05 24.17
N ALA A 11 -2.23 42.00 25.00
CA ALA A 11 -3.04 40.79 25.22
C ALA A 11 -4.03 40.49 24.07
N GLY A 12 -4.52 41.54 23.40
CA GLY A 12 -5.41 41.41 22.24
C GLY A 12 -4.68 40.89 20.99
N ALA A 13 -3.45 41.37 20.77
CA ALA A 13 -2.62 40.99 19.63
C ALA A 13 -2.20 39.51 19.67
N THR A 14 -1.69 39.03 20.82
CA THR A 14 -1.29 37.62 20.99
C THR A 14 -2.46 36.64 20.83
N SER A 15 -3.66 37.02 21.29
CA SER A 15 -4.84 36.17 21.21
C SER A 15 -5.35 35.98 19.77
N THR A 16 -5.20 37.02 18.94
CA THR A 16 -5.61 37.02 17.53
C THR A 16 -4.59 36.24 16.69
N GLU A 17 -3.29 36.46 16.90
CA GLU A 17 -2.23 35.70 16.24
C GLU A 17 -2.32 34.19 16.52
N GLU A 18 -2.53 33.79 17.77
CA GLU A 18 -2.67 32.36 18.12
C GLU A 18 -3.98 31.75 17.56
N PHE A 19 -5.05 32.54 17.38
CA PHE A 19 -6.27 32.09 16.70
C PHE A 19 -6.04 31.89 15.19
N ASP A 20 -5.31 32.80 14.54
CA ASP A 20 -4.93 32.67 13.13
C ASP A 20 -4.00 31.47 12.90
N LEU A 21 -3.07 31.20 13.81
CA LEU A 21 -2.21 30.00 13.77
C LEU A 21 -3.02 28.71 13.87
N ASP A 22 -4.01 28.64 14.76
CA ASP A 22 -4.87 27.46 14.90
C ASP A 22 -5.73 27.24 13.63
N LEU A 23 -6.15 28.31 12.95
CA LEU A 23 -6.87 28.26 11.66
C LEU A 23 -5.97 27.72 10.54
N VAL A 24 -4.75 28.24 10.41
CA VAL A 24 -3.76 27.77 9.42
C VAL A 24 -3.44 26.29 9.67
N ALA A 25 -3.23 25.89 10.92
CA ALA A 25 -2.95 24.50 11.28
C ALA A 25 -4.13 23.56 10.95
N LEU A 26 -5.37 24.03 11.12
CA LEU A 26 -6.56 23.27 10.75
C LEU A 26 -6.67 23.08 9.23
N GLU A 27 -6.43 24.15 8.47
CA GLU A 27 -6.47 24.10 7.00
C GLU A 27 -5.39 23.16 6.45
N GLU A 28 -4.16 23.28 6.94
CA GLU A 28 -3.06 22.42 6.53
C GLU A 28 -3.28 20.95 6.97
N GLY A 29 -3.86 20.75 8.15
CA GLY A 29 -4.25 19.43 8.65
C GLY A 29 -5.32 18.76 7.77
N ARG A 30 -6.30 19.53 7.28
CA ARG A 30 -7.30 19.04 6.31
C ARG A 30 -6.65 18.63 5.00
N ARG A 31 -5.86 19.52 4.40
CA ARG A 31 -5.14 19.23 3.13
C ARG A 31 -4.26 17.99 3.25
N THR A 32 -3.57 17.83 4.38
CA THR A 32 -2.71 16.66 4.63
C THR A 32 -3.53 15.37 4.70
N ILE A 33 -4.64 15.36 5.44
CA ILE A 33 -5.53 14.18 5.49
C ILE A 33 -6.10 13.84 4.12
N ASP A 34 -6.57 14.84 3.38
CA ASP A 34 -7.15 14.63 2.06
C ASP A 34 -6.12 13.98 1.12
N LYS A 35 -4.86 14.47 1.16
CA LYS A 35 -3.78 13.88 0.37
C LYS A 35 -3.41 12.46 0.83
N GLN A 36 -3.35 12.21 2.13
CA GLN A 36 -3.08 10.87 2.66
C GLN A 36 -4.20 9.89 2.31
N ASN A 37 -5.46 10.33 2.33
CA ASN A 37 -6.61 9.53 1.93
C ASN A 37 -6.56 9.18 0.43
N GLU A 38 -6.22 10.15 -0.42
CA GLU A 38 -6.02 9.90 -1.86
C GLU A 38 -4.92 8.87 -2.09
N ILE A 39 -3.78 8.98 -1.38
CA ILE A 39 -2.67 8.03 -1.48
C ILE A 39 -3.08 6.63 -1.04
N LEU A 40 -3.75 6.49 0.11
CA LEU A 40 -4.19 5.21 0.64
C LEU A 40 -5.22 4.53 -0.29
N ASN A 41 -6.22 5.27 -0.77
CA ASN A 41 -7.18 4.75 -1.74
C ASN A 41 -6.48 4.30 -3.03
N ASN A 42 -5.48 5.05 -3.51
CA ASN A 42 -4.72 4.68 -4.70
C ASN A 42 -3.91 3.37 -4.49
N ILE A 43 -3.38 3.14 -3.28
CA ILE A 43 -2.70 1.88 -2.93
C ILE A 43 -3.69 0.72 -2.99
N ASP A 44 -4.89 0.89 -2.41
CA ASP A 44 -5.92 -0.16 -2.38
C ASP A 44 -6.44 -0.50 -3.77
N ASP A 45 -6.69 0.51 -4.62
CA ASP A 45 -7.08 0.33 -6.01
C ASP A 45 -6.01 -0.42 -6.82
N LYS A 46 -4.73 -0.09 -6.61
CA LYS A 46 -3.61 -0.81 -7.23
C LYS A 46 -3.55 -2.26 -6.74
N ALA A 47 -3.69 -2.50 -5.44
CA ALA A 47 -3.68 -3.84 -4.86
C ALA A 47 -4.83 -4.69 -5.41
N ALA A 48 -6.06 -4.14 -5.48
CA ALA A 48 -7.21 -4.82 -6.06
C ALA A 48 -7.01 -5.12 -7.56
N ARG A 49 -6.39 -4.20 -8.31
CA ARG A 49 -6.06 -4.44 -9.72
C ARG A 49 -5.03 -5.57 -9.89
N ILE A 50 -3.99 -5.58 -9.07
CA ILE A 50 -2.98 -6.65 -9.09
C ILE A 50 -3.60 -7.99 -8.71
N LEU A 51 -4.43 -8.03 -7.66
CA LEU A 51 -5.16 -9.23 -7.26
C LEU A 51 -5.96 -9.81 -8.44
N ARG A 52 -6.71 -8.97 -9.16
CA ARG A 52 -7.46 -9.41 -10.35
C ARG A 52 -6.54 -9.94 -11.45
N ILE A 53 -5.42 -9.27 -11.73
CA ILE A 53 -4.43 -9.74 -12.71
C ILE A 53 -3.90 -11.11 -12.32
N ASN A 54 -3.50 -11.30 -11.06
CA ASN A 54 -2.98 -12.58 -10.58
C ASN A 54 -4.02 -13.70 -10.72
N LEU A 55 -5.28 -13.44 -10.36
CA LEU A 55 -6.36 -14.43 -10.50
C LEU A 55 -6.60 -14.80 -11.98
N VAL A 56 -6.51 -13.83 -12.89
CA VAL A 56 -6.58 -14.10 -14.34
C VAL A 56 -5.41 -14.97 -14.79
N ILE A 57 -4.18 -14.67 -14.36
CA ILE A 57 -2.99 -15.45 -14.70
C ILE A 57 -3.11 -16.88 -14.16
N VAL A 58 -3.52 -17.06 -12.90
CA VAL A 58 -3.78 -18.39 -12.32
C VAL A 58 -4.82 -19.14 -13.13
N GLY A 59 -5.93 -18.49 -13.49
CA GLY A 59 -6.97 -19.07 -14.33
C GLY A 59 -6.42 -19.54 -15.68
N LEU A 60 -5.62 -18.71 -16.34
CA LEU A 60 -4.97 -19.04 -17.61
C LEU A 60 -4.04 -20.26 -17.50
N ILE A 61 -3.24 -20.32 -16.44
CA ILE A 61 -2.34 -21.45 -16.17
C ILE A 61 -3.15 -22.73 -15.93
N LEU A 62 -4.19 -22.67 -15.10
CA LEU A 62 -5.06 -23.82 -14.82
C LEU A 62 -5.81 -24.27 -16.07
N THR A 63 -6.26 -23.35 -16.93
CA THR A 63 -6.86 -23.69 -18.22
C THR A 63 -5.85 -24.38 -19.13
N GLY A 64 -4.63 -23.84 -19.26
CA GLY A 64 -3.57 -24.47 -20.05
C GLY A 64 -3.25 -25.88 -19.57
N LEU A 65 -3.14 -26.08 -18.26
CA LEU A 65 -2.90 -27.39 -17.65
C LEU A 65 -4.09 -28.35 -17.84
N SER A 66 -5.32 -27.84 -17.72
CA SER A 66 -6.55 -28.63 -17.95
C SER A 66 -6.66 -29.09 -19.40
N VAL A 67 -6.34 -28.23 -20.37
CA VAL A 67 -6.28 -28.61 -21.78
C VAL A 67 -5.17 -29.64 -22.03
N ALA A 68 -4.00 -29.47 -21.40
CA ALA A 68 -2.89 -30.40 -21.56
C ALA A 68 -3.17 -31.80 -20.96
N THR A 69 -3.95 -31.87 -19.88
CA THR A 69 -4.29 -33.12 -19.17
C THR A 69 -5.63 -33.73 -19.60
N GLY A 70 -6.52 -32.93 -20.18
CA GLY A 70 -7.93 -33.27 -20.43
C GLY A 70 -8.19 -34.07 -21.72
N THR A 71 -7.22 -34.19 -22.62
CA THR A 71 -7.36 -35.05 -23.81
C THR A 71 -6.96 -36.49 -23.49
N GLY A 72 -7.85 -37.22 -22.81
CA GLY A 72 -7.75 -38.65 -22.53
C GLY A 72 -7.94 -39.54 -23.76
N GLY A 73 -7.26 -39.24 -24.86
CA GLY A 73 -7.12 -40.10 -26.02
C GLY A 73 -5.77 -40.80 -25.98
N GLN A 74 -5.78 -42.11 -25.83
CA GLN A 74 -4.60 -42.98 -25.81
C GLN A 74 -3.75 -42.75 -27.08
N GLY A 75 -2.70 -41.92 -26.98
CA GLY A 75 -1.82 -41.56 -28.11
C GLY A 75 -1.63 -40.05 -28.37
N ASP A 76 -2.13 -39.15 -27.52
CA ASP A 76 -1.97 -37.71 -27.73
C ASP A 76 -0.56 -37.22 -27.32
N PRO A 77 0.22 -36.56 -28.21
CA PRO A 77 1.60 -36.13 -27.92
C PRO A 77 1.71 -35.13 -26.76
N VAL A 78 0.59 -34.56 -26.32
CA VAL A 78 0.53 -33.58 -25.22
C VAL A 78 0.75 -34.23 -23.84
N GLN A 79 0.41 -35.50 -23.68
CA GLN A 79 0.55 -36.21 -22.40
C GLN A 79 1.99 -36.63 -22.08
N GLU A 80 2.85 -36.73 -23.11
CA GLU A 80 4.29 -36.96 -22.95
C GLU A 80 5.06 -35.69 -22.50
N VAL A 81 4.54 -34.49 -22.77
CA VAL A 81 5.22 -33.20 -22.45
C VAL A 81 4.81 -32.66 -21.07
N LEU A 82 3.78 -33.25 -20.45
CA LEU A 82 3.28 -32.85 -19.13
C LEU A 82 4.33 -32.85 -18.00
N PRO A 83 5.23 -33.85 -17.91
CA PRO A 83 6.36 -33.80 -16.98
C PRO A 83 7.33 -32.64 -17.24
N ASP A 84 7.46 -32.20 -18.50
CA ASP A 84 8.36 -31.10 -18.89
C ASP A 84 7.72 -29.72 -18.68
N VAL A 85 6.38 -29.65 -18.66
CA VAL A 85 5.62 -28.44 -18.33
C VAL A 85 5.67 -28.16 -16.83
N ILE A 86 5.60 -29.19 -15.97
CA ILE A 86 5.72 -29.04 -14.52
C ILE A 86 7.19 -29.17 -14.12
N ASN A 87 7.92 -28.08 -14.29
CA ASN A 87 9.32 -27.96 -13.87
C ASN A 87 9.49 -27.03 -12.66
N ILE A 88 10.68 -27.07 -12.05
CA ILE A 88 11.01 -26.29 -10.85
C ILE A 88 10.71 -24.78 -11.00
N TYR A 89 10.91 -24.22 -12.20
CA TYR A 89 10.63 -22.80 -12.42
C TYR A 89 9.13 -22.50 -12.44
N THR A 90 8.32 -23.36 -13.05
CA THR A 90 6.86 -23.20 -13.04
C THR A 90 6.28 -23.35 -11.63
N GLU A 91 6.82 -24.25 -10.80
CA GLU A 91 6.43 -24.41 -9.40
C GLU A 91 6.79 -23.17 -8.57
N LEU A 92 8.04 -22.70 -8.69
CA LEU A 92 8.48 -21.47 -8.01
C LEU A 92 7.72 -20.24 -8.51
N GLY A 93 7.41 -20.18 -9.81
CA GLY A 93 6.61 -19.12 -10.42
C GLY A 93 5.18 -19.10 -9.88
N LEU A 94 4.55 -20.27 -9.77
CA LEU A 94 3.22 -20.42 -9.17
C LEU A 94 3.24 -20.03 -7.69
N PHE A 95 4.23 -20.48 -6.94
CA PHE A 95 4.39 -20.12 -5.53
C PHE A 95 4.57 -18.60 -5.35
N ALA A 96 5.41 -17.97 -6.16
CA ALA A 96 5.59 -16.52 -6.16
C ALA A 96 4.28 -15.79 -6.53
N LEU A 97 3.53 -16.29 -7.51
CA LEU A 97 2.25 -15.69 -7.90
C LEU A 97 1.20 -15.78 -6.76
N LEU A 98 1.16 -16.90 -6.04
CA LEU A 98 0.30 -17.08 -4.88
C LEU A 98 0.71 -16.15 -3.73
N LEU A 99 2.01 -15.98 -3.47
CA LEU A 99 2.51 -15.00 -2.50
C LEU A 99 2.12 -13.58 -2.89
N SER A 100 2.30 -13.20 -4.16
CA SER A 100 1.86 -11.90 -4.67
C SER A 100 0.36 -11.69 -4.40
N THR A 101 -0.46 -12.71 -4.70
CA THR A 101 -1.91 -12.69 -4.50
C THR A 101 -2.29 -12.52 -3.03
N GLY A 102 -1.66 -13.29 -2.14
CA GLY A 102 -1.90 -13.19 -0.70
C GLY A 102 -1.53 -11.82 -0.14
N VAL A 103 -0.37 -11.28 -0.51
CA VAL A 103 0.07 -9.96 -0.05
C VAL A 103 -0.83 -8.84 -0.62
N ALA A 104 -1.27 -8.96 -1.88
CA ALA A 104 -2.22 -8.01 -2.47
C ALA A 104 -3.55 -8.00 -1.71
N ALA A 105 -4.10 -9.18 -1.38
CA ALA A 105 -5.33 -9.33 -0.62
C ALA A 105 -5.20 -8.78 0.81
N LEU A 106 -4.05 -9.00 1.48
CA LEU A 106 -3.77 -8.41 2.78
C LEU A 106 -3.68 -6.89 2.70
N THR A 107 -3.03 -6.34 1.67
CA THR A 107 -2.94 -4.88 1.47
C THR A 107 -4.33 -4.26 1.29
N TYR A 108 -5.17 -4.89 0.46
CA TYR A 108 -6.55 -4.44 0.22
C TYR A 108 -7.43 -4.52 1.49
N THR A 109 -7.29 -5.56 2.30
CA THR A 109 -8.15 -5.76 3.48
C THR A 109 -7.66 -5.01 4.73
N ALA A 110 -6.35 -4.76 4.86
CA ALA A 110 -5.76 -4.11 6.04
C ALA A 110 -5.86 -2.58 6.02
N SER A 111 -6.24 -1.97 4.89
CA SER A 111 -6.33 -0.52 4.75
C SER A 111 -7.61 0.04 5.38
N ALA A 112 -7.61 0.16 6.71
CA ALA A 112 -8.68 0.83 7.45
C ALA A 112 -8.44 2.36 7.45
N LEU A 113 -9.09 3.08 6.54
CA LEU A 113 -8.94 4.53 6.38
C LEU A 113 -9.73 5.33 7.43
N ARG A 114 -9.13 6.39 7.99
CA ARG A 114 -9.84 7.40 8.81
C ARG A 114 -10.10 8.66 7.97
N ILE A 115 -11.37 8.93 7.67
CA ILE A 115 -11.83 9.97 6.72
C ILE A 115 -12.21 11.30 7.44
N GLY A 116 -11.58 11.61 8.59
CA GLY A 116 -11.82 12.86 9.31
C GLY A 116 -12.99 12.84 10.31
N VAL A 117 -13.62 14.00 10.51
CA VAL A 117 -14.64 14.22 11.56
C VAL A 117 -15.92 13.44 11.24
N THR A 118 -16.36 12.57 12.14
CA THR A 118 -17.65 11.87 11.97
C THR A 118 -18.83 12.81 12.19
N GLY A 119 -19.96 12.55 11.51
CA GLY A 119 -21.16 13.41 11.60
C GLY A 119 -21.68 13.59 13.04
N GLY A 120 -21.52 12.58 13.90
CA GLY A 120 -21.85 12.68 15.33
C GLY A 120 -20.92 13.60 16.11
N SER A 121 -19.60 13.56 15.84
CA SER A 121 -18.64 14.49 16.44
C SER A 121 -18.86 15.92 15.96
N LEU A 122 -19.17 16.11 14.67
CA LEU A 122 -19.48 17.42 14.12
C LEU A 122 -20.74 18.01 14.74
N ARG A 123 -21.79 17.19 14.91
CA ARG A 123 -23.04 17.63 15.52
C ARG A 123 -22.87 18.05 16.98
N ARG A 124 -22.07 17.31 17.74
CA ARG A 124 -21.76 17.64 19.15
C ARG A 124 -20.93 18.93 19.27
N ILE A 125 -19.98 19.15 18.36
CA ILE A 125 -19.13 20.35 18.34
C ILE A 125 -19.94 21.60 17.92
N VAL A 126 -20.81 21.48 16.92
CA VAL A 126 -21.52 22.61 16.30
C VAL A 126 -22.84 22.94 17.00
N PHE A 127 -23.61 21.94 17.44
CA PHE A 127 -24.99 22.14 17.93
C PHE A 127 -25.18 21.89 19.43
N GLU A 128 -24.29 21.14 20.09
CA GLU A 128 -24.49 20.73 21.49
C GLU A 128 -23.48 21.33 22.48
N GLY A 129 -22.35 21.86 22.00
CA GLY A 129 -21.30 22.40 22.86
C GLY A 129 -21.47 23.89 23.10
N ASP A 130 -21.68 24.34 24.34
CA ASP A 130 -21.55 25.75 24.74
C ASP A 130 -20.07 26.11 24.97
N THR A 131 -19.24 25.85 23.95
CA THR A 131 -17.79 25.95 24.03
C THR A 131 -17.33 27.10 23.13
N PRO A 132 -16.50 28.04 23.62
CA PRO A 132 -16.02 29.14 22.80
C PRO A 132 -15.27 28.63 21.56
N ASP A 133 -15.44 29.31 20.44
CA ASP A 133 -14.98 28.88 19.10
C ASP A 133 -13.51 28.45 19.08
N ARG A 134 -12.66 29.12 19.85
CA ARG A 134 -11.24 28.82 20.00
C ARG A 134 -10.97 27.43 20.59
N LYS A 135 -11.71 27.02 21.64
CA LYS A 135 -11.58 25.69 22.25
C LYS A 135 -12.07 24.59 21.29
N ARG A 136 -13.09 24.87 20.47
CA ARG A 136 -13.55 23.96 19.40
C ARG A 136 -12.47 23.78 18.33
N LEU A 137 -11.86 24.88 17.87
CA LEU A 137 -10.80 24.86 16.86
C LEU A 137 -9.60 24.02 17.31
N ARG A 138 -9.11 24.28 18.53
CA ARG A 138 -7.99 23.52 19.12
C ARG A 138 -8.29 22.03 19.24
N GLY A 139 -9.53 21.67 19.59
CA GLY A 139 -10.00 20.28 19.64
C GLY A 139 -10.02 19.60 18.27
N LEU A 140 -10.45 20.32 17.24
CA LEU A 140 -10.40 19.86 15.85
C LEU A 140 -8.96 19.65 15.39
N THR A 141 -8.08 20.64 15.56
CA THR A 141 -6.66 20.54 15.18
C THR A 141 -5.97 19.34 15.85
N ARG A 142 -6.23 19.12 17.15
CA ARG A 142 -5.74 17.93 17.86
C ARG A 142 -6.28 16.61 17.29
N SER A 143 -7.52 16.61 16.82
CA SER A 143 -8.12 15.42 16.19
C SER A 143 -7.50 15.14 14.82
N TYR A 144 -7.28 16.17 14.00
CA TYR A 144 -6.56 16.07 12.73
C TYR A 144 -5.14 15.53 12.94
N SER A 145 -4.40 16.05 13.91
CA SER A 145 -3.07 15.54 14.26
C SER A 145 -3.08 14.03 14.57
N LYS A 146 -4.06 13.55 15.36
CA LYS A 146 -4.20 12.11 15.66
C LYS A 146 -4.53 11.27 14.43
N TRP A 147 -5.38 11.78 13.53
CA TRP A 147 -5.73 11.06 12.30
C TRP A 147 -4.58 11.03 11.30
N ILE A 148 -3.83 12.13 11.17
CA ILE A 148 -2.61 12.20 10.36
C ILE A 148 -1.60 11.16 10.83
N GLU A 149 -1.38 11.07 12.15
CA GLU A 149 -0.46 10.08 12.72
C GLU A 149 -0.95 8.64 12.46
N GLN A 150 -2.26 8.39 12.64
CA GLN A 150 -2.82 7.08 12.38
C GLN A 150 -2.74 6.68 10.90
N ASN A 151 -3.09 7.58 9.98
CA ASN A 151 -3.02 7.35 8.54
C ASN A 151 -1.57 7.20 8.05
N TYR A 152 -0.64 8.01 8.58
CA TYR A 152 0.78 7.88 8.30
C TYR A 152 1.29 6.49 8.68
N ARG A 153 0.90 6.01 9.86
CA ARG A 153 1.26 4.67 10.33
C ARG A 153 0.65 3.56 9.45
N THR A 154 -0.64 3.64 9.10
CA THR A 154 -1.27 2.69 8.17
C THR A 154 -0.56 2.68 6.81
N ASN A 155 -0.20 3.85 6.27
CA ASN A 155 0.55 3.96 5.02
C ASN A 155 1.95 3.37 5.14
N ALA A 156 2.64 3.59 6.25
CA ALA A 156 3.95 3.00 6.51
C ALA A 156 3.90 1.46 6.59
N TYR A 157 2.78 0.91 7.09
CA TYR A 157 2.52 -0.52 7.11
C TYR A 157 2.18 -1.09 5.73
N ASN A 158 1.34 -0.41 4.94
CA ASN A 158 0.85 -0.93 3.65
C ASN A 158 1.86 -0.76 2.51
N ALA A 159 2.70 0.28 2.53
CA ALA A 159 3.70 0.54 1.49
C ALA A 159 4.65 -0.64 1.20
N PRO A 160 5.29 -1.30 2.20
CA PRO A 160 6.16 -2.44 1.93
C PRO A 160 5.38 -3.64 1.37
N PHE A 161 4.13 -3.88 1.79
CA PHE A 161 3.31 -4.96 1.24
C PHE A 161 2.94 -4.71 -0.23
N ALA A 162 2.60 -3.48 -0.60
CA ALA A 162 2.37 -3.13 -2.00
C ALA A 162 3.61 -3.37 -2.87
N THR A 163 4.80 -2.99 -2.39
CA THR A 163 6.06 -3.25 -3.09
C THR A 163 6.36 -4.76 -3.17
N LEU A 164 6.16 -5.49 -2.08
CA LEU A 164 6.40 -6.94 -2.03
C LEU A 164 5.48 -7.70 -3.00
N THR A 165 4.22 -7.29 -3.11
CA THR A 165 3.26 -7.80 -4.08
C THR A 165 3.82 -7.71 -5.50
N LEU A 166 4.39 -6.56 -5.85
CA LEU A 166 4.96 -6.29 -7.17
C LEU A 166 6.25 -7.09 -7.40
N ILE A 167 7.09 -7.25 -6.38
CA ILE A 167 8.30 -8.10 -6.43
C ILE A 167 7.92 -9.54 -6.74
N PHE A 168 6.96 -10.11 -6.01
CA PHE A 168 6.53 -11.48 -6.25
C PHE A 168 5.89 -11.66 -7.61
N LEU A 169 5.09 -10.70 -8.09
CA LEU A 169 4.50 -10.76 -9.42
C LEU A 169 5.57 -10.78 -10.52
N VAL A 170 6.55 -9.87 -10.46
CA VAL A 170 7.62 -9.82 -11.46
C VAL A 170 8.49 -11.07 -11.41
N SER A 171 8.84 -11.54 -10.20
CA SER A 171 9.55 -12.82 -10.04
C SER A 171 8.77 -13.98 -10.63
N ALA A 172 7.45 -14.04 -10.43
CA ALA A 172 6.60 -15.08 -11.02
C ALA A 172 6.66 -15.06 -12.55
N VAL A 173 6.56 -13.88 -13.17
CA VAL A 173 6.65 -13.75 -14.64
C VAL A 173 8.01 -14.21 -15.17
N VAL A 174 9.10 -13.83 -14.51
CA VAL A 174 10.46 -14.28 -14.88
C VAL A 174 10.58 -15.81 -14.77
N LEU A 175 10.08 -16.37 -13.67
CA LEU A 175 10.11 -17.82 -13.44
C LEU A 175 9.23 -18.59 -14.43
N PHE A 176 8.04 -18.11 -14.76
CA PHE A 176 7.22 -18.73 -15.82
C PHE A 176 7.89 -18.65 -17.19
N THR A 177 8.63 -17.57 -17.47
CA THR A 177 9.39 -17.46 -18.72
C THR A 177 10.50 -18.50 -18.78
N LEU A 178 11.27 -18.68 -17.69
CA LEU A 178 12.27 -19.75 -17.61
C LEU A 178 11.64 -21.14 -17.68
N GLY A 179 10.50 -21.34 -17.01
CA GLY A 179 9.77 -22.60 -17.05
C GLY A 179 9.28 -22.95 -18.45
N GLY A 180 8.77 -21.98 -19.21
CA GLY A 180 8.40 -22.19 -20.60
C GLY A 180 9.60 -22.47 -21.52
N ILE A 181 10.76 -21.87 -21.23
CA ILE A 181 12.00 -22.21 -21.95
C ILE A 181 12.40 -23.66 -21.62
N GLU A 182 12.42 -24.04 -20.35
CA GLU A 182 12.79 -25.40 -19.88
C GLU A 182 11.96 -26.49 -20.56
N THR A 183 10.66 -26.26 -20.76
CA THR A 183 9.76 -27.18 -21.48
C THR A 183 10.16 -27.40 -22.93
N ILE A 184 10.75 -26.41 -23.60
CA ILE A 184 11.16 -26.50 -25.01
C ILE A 184 12.62 -26.97 -25.12
N ARG A 185 13.47 -26.49 -24.22
CA ARG A 185 14.90 -26.81 -24.14
C ARG A 185 15.41 -26.59 -22.73
N THR A 186 16.40 -27.38 -22.32
CA THR A 186 17.07 -27.18 -21.02
C THR A 186 17.63 -25.75 -20.90
N VAL A 187 17.26 -25.07 -19.81
CA VAL A 187 17.72 -23.74 -19.46
C VAL A 187 19.22 -23.78 -19.20
N GLN A 188 19.93 -22.88 -19.86
CA GLN A 188 21.37 -22.76 -19.72
C GLN A 188 21.72 -21.96 -18.45
N TRP A 189 22.87 -22.23 -17.85
CA TRP A 189 23.30 -21.58 -16.60
C TRP A 189 23.34 -20.05 -16.69
N TYR A 190 23.66 -19.49 -17.86
CA TYR A 190 23.72 -18.04 -18.07
C TYR A 190 22.33 -17.39 -18.05
N GLU A 191 21.27 -18.11 -18.40
CA GLU A 191 19.89 -17.60 -18.39
C GLU A 191 19.41 -17.45 -16.94
N ASN A 192 19.75 -18.42 -16.09
CA ASN A 192 19.57 -18.33 -14.64
C ASN A 192 20.36 -17.15 -14.05
N ALA A 193 21.60 -16.94 -14.47
CA ALA A 193 22.41 -15.82 -14.02
C ALA A 193 21.78 -14.47 -14.42
N VAL A 194 21.31 -14.35 -15.67
CA VAL A 194 20.63 -13.13 -16.16
C VAL A 194 19.33 -12.88 -15.41
N ALA A 195 18.49 -13.90 -15.21
CA ALA A 195 17.25 -13.79 -14.45
C ALA A 195 17.50 -13.37 -13.00
N LEU A 196 18.51 -13.96 -12.35
CA LEU A 196 18.89 -13.63 -10.98
C LEU A 196 19.40 -12.19 -10.88
N VAL A 197 20.28 -11.76 -11.79
CA VAL A 197 20.77 -10.37 -11.85
C VAL A 197 19.62 -9.40 -12.08
N PHE A 198 18.69 -9.73 -12.98
CA PHE A 198 17.49 -8.91 -13.24
C PHE A 198 16.63 -8.77 -11.98
N ILE A 199 16.33 -9.87 -11.28
CA ILE A 199 15.53 -9.84 -10.04
C ILE A 199 16.24 -9.02 -8.96
N ILE A 200 17.56 -9.18 -8.79
CA ILE A 200 18.34 -8.39 -7.82
C ILE A 200 18.28 -6.90 -8.15
N ILE A 201 18.54 -6.52 -9.40
CA ILE A 201 18.48 -5.12 -9.84
C ILE A 201 17.07 -4.57 -9.62
N TYR A 202 16.05 -5.33 -10.01
CA TYR A 202 14.66 -4.93 -9.83
C TYR A 202 14.33 -4.67 -8.36
N ILE A 203 14.66 -5.60 -7.46
CA ILE A 203 14.48 -5.44 -6.01
C ILE A 203 15.23 -4.22 -5.49
N ALA A 204 16.48 -4.00 -5.94
CA ALA A 204 17.26 -2.84 -5.54
C ALA A 204 16.59 -1.52 -5.96
N LEU A 205 16.03 -1.46 -7.17
CA LEU A 205 15.33 -0.29 -7.69
C LEU A 205 13.99 -0.01 -6.99
N THR A 206 13.34 -1.02 -6.41
CA THR A 206 12.05 -0.80 -5.70
C THR A 206 12.17 0.07 -4.46
N GLY A 207 13.37 0.27 -3.92
CA GLY A 207 13.57 1.05 -2.69
C GLY A 207 12.98 0.40 -1.43
N ILE A 208 12.69 -0.90 -1.46
CA ILE A 208 12.06 -1.64 -0.36
C ILE A 208 12.80 -1.47 0.98
N LYS A 209 14.13 -1.32 0.96
CA LYS A 209 14.94 -1.08 2.17
C LYS A 209 14.49 0.17 2.93
N GLY A 210 14.23 1.27 2.23
CA GLY A 210 13.79 2.52 2.86
C GLY A 210 12.38 2.41 3.45
N GLN A 211 11.50 1.67 2.77
CA GLN A 211 10.14 1.42 3.25
C GLN A 211 10.13 0.55 4.52
N VAL A 212 10.94 -0.51 4.54
CA VAL A 212 11.09 -1.40 5.70
C VAL A 212 11.74 -0.67 6.88
N GLN A 213 12.74 0.19 6.64
CA GLN A 213 13.33 1.02 7.70
C GLN A 213 12.31 1.97 8.34
N ARG A 214 11.45 2.59 7.52
CA ARG A 214 10.37 3.44 8.02
C ARG A 214 9.38 2.66 8.88
N TYR A 215 9.01 1.46 8.46
CA TYR A 215 8.18 0.54 9.25
C TYR A 215 8.84 0.20 10.60
N LEU A 216 10.12 -0.16 10.62
CA LEU A 216 10.82 -0.59 11.83
C LEU A 216 10.99 0.55 12.83
N ARG A 217 11.25 1.77 12.36
CA ARG A 217 11.35 2.96 13.22
C ARG A 217 10.05 3.19 14.01
N LEU A 218 8.90 3.11 13.32
CA LEU A 218 7.59 3.30 13.95
C LEU A 218 7.21 2.18 14.93
N ARG A 219 7.75 0.97 14.74
CA ARG A 219 7.52 -0.15 15.65
C ARG A 219 8.35 -0.05 16.95
N GLY A 220 9.51 0.63 16.90
CA GLY A 220 10.41 0.78 18.04
C GLY A 220 10.09 1.94 18.98
N GLU A 221 9.14 2.81 18.64
CA GLU A 221 8.67 3.92 19.48
C GLU A 221 7.54 3.51 20.46
N HIS A 222 7.34 2.20 20.63
CA HIS A 222 6.39 1.56 21.56
C HIS A 222 7.12 0.64 22.52
#